data_AF-D4V8A8-F1
#
_entry.id   AF-D4V8A8-F1
#
_cell.length_a   1.000
_cell.length_b   1.000
_cell.length_c   1.000
_cell.angle_alpha   90.00
_cell.angle_beta   90.00
_cell.angle_gamma   90.00
#
_symmetry.space_group_name_H-M   'P 1'
#
loop_
_entity.id
_entity.type
_entity.pdbx_description
1 polymer ?
#
loop_
_entity_poly.entity_id
_entity_poly.type
_entity_poly.pdbx_seq_one_letter_code
_entity_poly.pdbx_strand_id
1 'polypeptide(L)'
;MKKLVFLSLLSVALLTSCGNGAQKDALKAQNDSLMVELSNRNAELDDIMGAFNEVQEGFRQINEAENRVDLQSGSIRENSADKIKEDIRFISEKLQSNREQIAKLEKQLKNSQYNSAQLKKAVANLTKELEAKQQQIETLQAELASKNIRIAELDDAVAGLSQNVSELTAENEAKAATVASQDKALNAAWFVFGTKSELKDQKILEKGDVLKSADFNKDYFTQIDIRTDKEIKLYSKRAELLTTHPAGSYELVKDAKGQLTLKITNPTEFWSVSRYLVIQVK
;
A
#
# COMPACT_ATOMS: atom_id res chain seq x y z
N MET A 1 -67.51 -57.83 -101.91
CA MET A 1 -67.43 -56.39 -102.23
C MET A 1 -68.17 -55.60 -101.16
N LYS A 2 -67.64 -54.41 -100.79
CA LYS A 2 -68.06 -53.49 -99.70
C LYS A 2 -67.64 -54.00 -98.30
N LYS A 3 -66.43 -53.82 -97.79
CA LYS A 3 -65.51 -52.67 -97.70
C LYS A 3 -66.13 -51.42 -97.04
N LEU A 4 -65.50 -51.06 -95.91
CA LEU A 4 -65.48 -49.76 -95.22
C LEU A 4 -66.70 -49.42 -94.35
N VAL A 5 -66.43 -48.69 -93.27
CA VAL A 5 -67.34 -48.31 -92.16
C VAL A 5 -67.62 -49.49 -91.22
N PHE A 6 -66.81 -49.76 -90.18
CA PHE A 6 -66.83 -49.05 -88.90
C PHE A 6 -65.50 -49.25 -88.15
N LEU A 7 -64.39 -48.97 -88.83
CA LEU A 7 -63.07 -48.74 -88.21
C LEU A 7 -63.05 -47.34 -87.53
N SER A 8 -64.02 -47.07 -86.66
CA SER A 8 -64.16 -45.80 -85.93
C SER A 8 -64.53 -45.98 -84.46
N LEU A 9 -64.51 -47.23 -83.95
CA LEU A 9 -64.88 -47.55 -82.56
C LEU A 9 -63.69 -47.89 -81.64
N LEU A 10 -62.44 -47.75 -82.11
CA LEU A 10 -61.24 -48.03 -81.30
C LEU A 10 -60.35 -46.82 -81.00
N SER A 11 -60.75 -45.61 -81.42
CA SER A 11 -59.92 -44.40 -81.26
C SER A 11 -60.35 -43.48 -80.11
N VAL A 12 -61.35 -43.86 -79.31
CA VAL A 12 -61.91 -43.01 -78.24
C VAL A 12 -61.95 -43.75 -76.90
N ALA A 13 -60.87 -44.45 -76.58
CA ALA A 13 -60.66 -45.05 -75.25
C ALA A 13 -59.23 -44.81 -74.71
N LEU A 14 -58.55 -43.77 -75.19
CA LEU A 14 -57.23 -43.34 -74.70
C LEU A 14 -57.22 -41.93 -74.06
N LEU A 15 -58.38 -41.31 -73.84
CA LEU A 15 -58.45 -39.95 -73.27
C LEU A 15 -59.11 -39.84 -71.89
N THR A 16 -59.27 -40.95 -71.15
CA THR A 16 -59.75 -40.93 -69.76
C THR A 16 -58.63 -41.07 -68.73
N SER A 17 -57.42 -40.57 -69.04
CA SER A 17 -56.36 -40.36 -68.05
C SER A 17 -55.88 -38.91 -68.04
N CYS A 18 -56.82 -37.97 -67.90
CA CYS A 18 -56.52 -36.54 -67.70
C CYS A 18 -57.26 -35.97 -66.46
N GLY A 19 -57.44 -36.80 -65.43
CA GLY A 19 -58.05 -36.40 -64.14
C GLY A 19 -57.07 -36.19 -62.98
N ASN A 20 -55.82 -36.65 -63.11
CA ASN A 20 -54.82 -36.59 -62.03
C ASN A 20 -53.82 -35.42 -62.13
N GLY A 21 -53.81 -34.63 -63.22
CA GLY A 21 -52.84 -33.54 -63.41
C GLY A 21 -53.08 -32.36 -62.47
N ALA A 22 -54.29 -31.80 -62.47
CA ALA A 22 -54.65 -30.65 -61.63
C ALA A 22 -54.55 -30.94 -60.12
N GLN A 23 -54.92 -32.16 -59.69
CA GLN A 23 -54.79 -32.58 -58.30
C GLN A 23 -53.31 -32.79 -57.90
N LYS A 24 -52.47 -33.26 -58.83
CA LYS A 24 -51.03 -33.43 -58.63
C LYS A 24 -50.28 -32.09 -58.61
N ASP A 25 -50.70 -31.12 -59.43
CA ASP A 25 -50.14 -29.76 -59.44
C ASP A 25 -50.52 -28.99 -58.16
N ALA A 26 -51.75 -29.13 -57.68
CA ALA A 26 -52.17 -28.57 -56.39
C ALA A 26 -51.42 -29.17 -55.20
N LEU A 27 -51.22 -30.50 -55.20
CA LEU A 27 -50.42 -31.20 -54.19
C LEU A 27 -48.95 -30.78 -54.23
N LYS A 28 -48.41 -30.53 -55.43
CA LYS A 28 -47.04 -30.05 -55.62
C LYS A 28 -46.86 -28.62 -55.11
N ALA A 29 -47.80 -27.73 -55.42
CA ALA A 29 -47.81 -26.36 -54.87
C ALA A 29 -47.92 -26.33 -53.34
N GLN A 30 -48.72 -27.22 -52.73
CA GLN A 30 -48.76 -27.38 -51.27
C GLN A 30 -47.43 -27.90 -50.71
N ASN A 31 -46.82 -28.88 -51.37
CA ASN A 31 -45.52 -29.42 -50.96
C ASN A 31 -44.43 -28.33 -51.02
N ASP A 32 -44.38 -27.58 -52.11
CA ASP A 32 -43.44 -26.46 -52.31
C ASP A 32 -43.65 -25.39 -51.23
N SER A 33 -44.91 -25.05 -50.91
CA SER A 33 -45.24 -24.10 -49.84
C SER A 33 -44.80 -24.61 -48.45
N LEU A 34 -45.01 -25.89 -48.16
CA LEU A 34 -44.58 -26.51 -46.90
C LEU A 34 -43.05 -26.54 -46.78
N MET A 35 -42.35 -26.81 -47.89
CA MET A 35 -40.88 -26.79 -47.94
C MET A 35 -40.32 -25.39 -47.67
N VAL A 36 -40.94 -24.34 -48.21
CA VAL A 36 -40.55 -22.95 -47.92
C VAL A 36 -40.78 -22.60 -46.45
N GLU A 37 -41.92 -22.98 -45.87
CA GLU A 37 -42.17 -22.69 -44.45
C GLU A 37 -41.25 -23.48 -43.51
N LEU A 38 -40.97 -24.75 -43.82
CA LEU A 38 -39.97 -25.54 -43.09
C LEU A 38 -38.58 -24.92 -43.19
N SER A 39 -38.18 -24.43 -44.37
CA SER A 39 -36.91 -23.73 -44.55
C SER A 39 -36.82 -22.46 -43.71
N ASN A 40 -37.87 -21.64 -43.69
CA ASN A 40 -37.92 -20.42 -42.88
C ASN A 40 -37.89 -20.73 -41.38
N ARG A 41 -38.57 -21.80 -40.95
CA ARG A 41 -38.55 -22.28 -39.56
C ARG A 41 -37.16 -22.75 -39.14
N ASN A 42 -36.47 -23.51 -39.99
CA ASN A 42 -35.11 -23.96 -39.71
C ASN A 42 -34.16 -22.78 -39.57
N ALA A 43 -34.24 -21.78 -40.45
CA ALA A 43 -33.44 -20.57 -40.35
C ALA A 43 -33.70 -19.79 -39.04
N GLU A 44 -34.95 -19.66 -38.63
CA GLU A 44 -35.30 -19.00 -37.35
C GLU A 44 -34.76 -19.78 -36.14
N LEU A 45 -34.81 -21.12 -36.17
CA LEU A 45 -34.25 -21.97 -35.11
C LEU A 45 -32.73 -21.88 -35.05
N ASP A 46 -32.06 -21.86 -36.19
CA ASP A 46 -30.60 -21.71 -36.28
C ASP A 46 -30.17 -20.35 -35.70
N ASP A 47 -30.89 -19.27 -36.00
CA ASP A 47 -30.64 -17.94 -35.43
C ASP A 47 -30.84 -17.92 -33.90
N ILE A 48 -31.91 -18.54 -33.40
CA ILE A 48 -32.18 -18.65 -31.96
C ILE A 48 -31.09 -19.45 -31.26
N MET A 49 -30.69 -20.58 -31.83
CA MET A 49 -29.62 -21.43 -31.27
C MET A 49 -28.26 -20.73 -31.32
N GLY A 50 -27.98 -19.97 -32.38
CA GLY A 50 -26.78 -19.14 -32.50
C GLY A 50 -26.70 -18.11 -31.38
N ALA A 51 -27.75 -17.30 -31.21
CA ALA A 51 -27.80 -16.30 -30.13
C ALA A 51 -27.78 -16.93 -28.73
N PHE A 52 -28.39 -18.10 -28.54
CA PHE A 52 -28.32 -18.83 -27.28
C PHE A 52 -26.88 -19.27 -26.94
N ASN A 53 -26.16 -19.81 -27.93
CA ASN A 53 -24.77 -20.22 -27.77
C ASN A 53 -23.85 -19.02 -27.49
N GLU A 54 -24.10 -17.87 -28.11
CA GLU A 54 -23.36 -16.63 -27.83
C GLU A 54 -23.55 -16.17 -26.38
N VAL A 55 -24.77 -16.22 -25.85
CA VAL A 55 -25.04 -15.86 -24.44
C VAL A 55 -24.33 -16.81 -23.48
N GLN A 56 -24.38 -18.12 -23.76
CA GLN A 56 -23.70 -19.16 -22.96
C GLN A 56 -22.18 -18.93 -22.95
N GLU A 57 -21.60 -18.64 -24.12
CA GLU A 57 -20.19 -18.29 -24.24
C GLU A 57 -19.87 -17.01 -23.46
N GLY A 58 -20.73 -16.00 -23.52
CA GLY A 58 -20.61 -14.79 -22.71
C GLY A 58 -20.58 -15.08 -21.21
N PHE A 59 -21.46 -15.96 -20.72
CA PHE A 59 -21.43 -16.38 -19.31
C PHE A 59 -20.16 -17.14 -18.93
N ARG A 60 -19.63 -17.98 -19.83
CA ARG A 60 -18.32 -18.62 -19.59
C ARG A 60 -17.22 -17.59 -19.40
N GLN A 61 -17.15 -16.60 -20.29
CA GLN A 61 -16.17 -15.51 -20.22
C GLN A 61 -16.33 -14.68 -18.96
N ILE A 62 -17.57 -14.39 -18.54
CA ILE A 62 -17.88 -13.72 -17.27
C ILE A 62 -17.35 -14.54 -16.09
N ASN A 63 -17.67 -15.84 -16.03
CA ASN A 63 -17.24 -16.71 -14.92
C ASN A 63 -15.70 -16.83 -14.84
N GLU A 64 -15.02 -16.93 -15.98
CA GLU A 64 -13.55 -16.95 -16.02
C GLU A 64 -12.95 -15.64 -15.50
N ALA A 65 -13.53 -14.50 -15.86
CA ALA A 65 -13.09 -13.20 -15.38
C ALA A 65 -13.39 -12.99 -13.89
N GLU A 66 -14.56 -13.41 -13.41
CA GLU A 66 -14.89 -13.37 -11.99
C GLU A 66 -13.94 -14.21 -11.14
N ASN A 67 -13.56 -15.41 -11.62
CA ASN A 67 -12.59 -16.24 -10.92
C ASN A 67 -11.21 -15.55 -10.82
N ARG A 68 -10.81 -14.79 -11.85
CA ARG A 68 -9.59 -13.97 -11.77
C ARG A 68 -9.72 -12.86 -10.74
N VAL A 69 -10.86 -12.18 -10.68
CA VAL A 69 -11.15 -11.15 -9.68
C VAL A 69 -11.05 -11.73 -8.26
N ASP A 70 -11.66 -12.90 -8.02
CA ASP A 70 -11.66 -13.56 -6.71
C ASP A 70 -10.23 -13.96 -6.27
N LEU A 71 -9.47 -14.63 -7.15
CA LEU A 71 -8.08 -15.03 -6.86
C LEU A 71 -7.16 -13.84 -6.60
N GLN A 72 -7.33 -12.73 -7.33
CA GLN A 72 -6.53 -11.52 -7.15
C GLN A 72 -6.91 -10.74 -5.90
N SER A 73 -8.16 -10.86 -5.44
CA SER A 73 -8.65 -10.22 -4.21
C SER A 73 -8.01 -10.82 -2.94
N GLY A 74 -7.67 -12.11 -2.96
CA GLY A 74 -7.04 -12.82 -1.84
C GLY A 74 -5.53 -12.57 -1.67
N SER A 75 -4.84 -12.13 -2.73
CA SER A 75 -3.42 -11.78 -2.69
C SER A 75 -3.19 -10.41 -3.35
N ILE A 76 -3.44 -9.34 -2.59
CA ILE A 76 -3.23 -7.98 -3.08
C ILE A 76 -1.73 -7.72 -3.18
N ARG A 77 -1.18 -7.93 -4.38
CA ARG A 77 0.10 -7.38 -4.83
C ARG A 77 -0.19 -6.08 -5.59
N GLU A 78 0.78 -5.19 -5.67
CA GLU A 78 0.66 -3.84 -6.26
C GLU A 78 0.07 -3.85 -7.70
N ASN A 79 0.32 -4.90 -8.48
CA ASN A 79 -0.23 -5.09 -9.84
C ASN A 79 -1.64 -5.73 -9.92
N SER A 80 -2.25 -6.08 -8.79
CA SER A 80 -3.56 -6.75 -8.76
C SER A 80 -4.73 -5.77 -8.88
N ALA A 81 -4.60 -4.54 -8.38
CA ALA A 81 -5.72 -3.60 -8.32
C ALA A 81 -6.22 -3.17 -9.71
N ASP A 82 -5.31 -2.82 -10.62
CA ASP A 82 -5.70 -2.38 -11.97
C ASP A 82 -6.22 -3.54 -12.82
N LYS A 83 -5.69 -4.76 -12.61
CA LYS A 83 -6.20 -5.98 -13.24
C LYS A 83 -7.62 -6.31 -12.78
N ILE A 84 -7.92 -6.18 -11.49
CA ILE A 84 -9.27 -6.37 -10.96
C ILE A 84 -10.24 -5.36 -11.60
N LYS A 85 -9.85 -4.08 -11.73
CA LYS A 85 -10.68 -3.06 -12.39
C LYS A 85 -10.95 -3.40 -13.87
N GLU A 86 -9.91 -3.86 -14.57
CA GLU A 86 -10.03 -4.28 -15.97
C GLU A 86 -10.97 -5.48 -16.13
N ASP A 87 -10.82 -6.50 -15.29
CA ASP A 87 -11.68 -7.69 -15.30
C ASP A 87 -13.15 -7.32 -14.96
N ILE A 88 -13.39 -6.44 -13.98
CA ILE A 88 -14.75 -5.94 -13.66
C ILE A 88 -15.37 -5.17 -14.84
N ARG A 89 -14.58 -4.34 -15.54
CA ARG A 89 -15.05 -3.64 -16.74
C ARG A 89 -15.41 -4.62 -17.85
N PHE A 90 -14.54 -5.59 -18.10
CA PHE A 90 -14.78 -6.65 -19.08
C PHE A 90 -16.07 -7.43 -18.77
N ILE A 91 -16.28 -7.82 -17.50
CA ILE A 91 -17.51 -8.50 -17.08
C ILE A 91 -18.73 -7.62 -17.32
N SER A 92 -18.65 -6.33 -16.99
CA SER A 92 -19.75 -5.37 -17.19
C SER A 92 -20.14 -5.24 -18.66
N GLU A 93 -19.16 -5.17 -19.56
CA GLU A 93 -19.38 -5.14 -21.02
C GLU A 93 -20.05 -6.42 -21.51
N LYS A 94 -19.60 -7.59 -21.02
CA LYS A 94 -20.19 -8.89 -21.38
C LYS A 94 -21.60 -9.07 -20.84
N LEU A 95 -21.88 -8.61 -19.62
CA LEU A 95 -23.24 -8.59 -19.07
C LEU A 95 -24.17 -7.73 -19.92
N GLN A 96 -23.71 -6.56 -20.37
CA GLN A 96 -24.51 -5.71 -21.24
C GLN A 96 -24.79 -6.38 -22.59
N SER A 97 -23.77 -7.00 -23.21
CA SER A 97 -23.94 -7.74 -24.47
C SER A 97 -24.89 -8.94 -24.32
N ASN A 98 -24.75 -9.72 -23.25
CA ASN A 98 -25.65 -10.85 -22.95
C ASN A 98 -27.09 -10.37 -22.73
N ARG A 99 -27.29 -9.22 -22.05
CA ARG A 99 -28.61 -8.63 -21.83
C ARG A 99 -29.31 -8.30 -23.16
N GLU A 100 -28.57 -7.72 -24.10
CA GLU A 100 -29.09 -7.39 -25.44
C GLU A 100 -29.44 -8.65 -26.24
N GLN A 101 -28.58 -9.68 -26.21
CA GLN A 101 -28.83 -10.96 -26.86
C GLN A 101 -30.03 -11.70 -26.26
N ILE A 102 -30.18 -11.71 -24.93
CA ILE A 102 -31.34 -12.29 -24.23
C ILE A 102 -32.62 -11.56 -24.65
N ALA A 103 -32.62 -10.22 -24.68
CA ALA A 103 -33.78 -9.45 -25.14
C ALA A 103 -34.15 -9.76 -26.60
N LYS A 104 -33.14 -9.99 -27.47
CA LYS A 104 -33.36 -10.44 -28.85
C LYS A 104 -33.99 -11.84 -28.87
N LEU A 105 -33.47 -12.80 -28.09
CA LEU A 105 -34.00 -14.16 -27.96
C LEU A 105 -35.46 -14.15 -27.47
N GLU A 106 -35.78 -13.33 -26.46
CA GLU A 106 -37.15 -13.16 -25.97
C GLU A 106 -38.10 -12.65 -27.05
N LYS A 107 -37.66 -11.64 -27.82
CA LYS A 107 -38.45 -11.08 -28.92
C LYS A 107 -38.66 -12.09 -30.04
N GLN A 108 -37.63 -12.85 -30.42
CA GLN A 108 -37.72 -13.91 -31.42
C GLN A 108 -38.67 -15.02 -30.94
N LEU A 109 -38.55 -15.49 -29.70
CA LEU A 109 -39.45 -16.51 -29.13
C LEU A 109 -40.90 -16.05 -28.99
N LYS A 110 -41.14 -14.74 -28.83
CA LYS A 110 -42.50 -14.17 -28.76
C LYS A 110 -43.16 -14.10 -30.15
N ASN A 111 -42.38 -13.80 -31.18
CA ASN A 111 -42.87 -13.60 -32.54
C ASN A 111 -42.80 -14.87 -33.39
N SER A 112 -42.05 -15.89 -32.95
CA SER A 112 -41.92 -17.16 -33.64
C SER A 112 -43.23 -17.95 -33.62
N GLN A 113 -43.51 -18.63 -34.74
CA GLN A 113 -44.52 -19.68 -34.83
C GLN A 113 -44.19 -20.89 -33.94
N TYR A 114 -42.92 -21.01 -33.50
CA TYR A 114 -42.40 -22.05 -32.65
C TYR A 114 -42.49 -21.66 -31.16
N ASN A 115 -43.62 -21.98 -30.54
CA ASN A 115 -43.88 -21.71 -29.12
C ASN A 115 -43.30 -22.82 -28.20
N SER A 116 -41.98 -23.00 -28.20
CA SER A 116 -41.33 -24.00 -27.32
C SER A 116 -41.27 -23.53 -25.87
N ALA A 117 -41.96 -24.25 -24.99
CA ALA A 117 -41.94 -24.00 -23.55
C ALA A 117 -40.53 -24.18 -22.96
N GLN A 118 -39.74 -25.12 -23.50
CA GLN A 118 -38.38 -25.40 -23.05
C GLN A 118 -37.44 -24.24 -23.37
N LEU A 119 -37.51 -23.66 -24.58
CA LEU A 119 -36.68 -22.50 -24.95
C LEU A 119 -37.04 -21.27 -24.11
N LYS A 120 -38.33 -21.02 -23.90
CA LYS A 120 -38.78 -19.94 -23.00
C LYS A 120 -38.25 -20.11 -21.58
N LYS A 121 -38.25 -21.34 -21.06
CA LYS A 121 -37.67 -21.66 -19.75
C LYS A 121 -36.15 -21.43 -19.73
N ALA A 122 -35.44 -21.81 -20.79
CA ALA A 122 -34.00 -21.62 -20.90
C ALA A 122 -33.62 -20.12 -20.92
N VAL A 123 -34.32 -19.30 -21.71
CA VAL A 123 -34.11 -17.85 -21.75
C VAL A 123 -34.46 -17.18 -20.43
N ALA A 124 -35.53 -17.61 -19.76
CA ALA A 124 -35.86 -17.13 -18.42
C ALA A 124 -34.77 -17.47 -17.39
N ASN A 125 -34.13 -18.64 -17.49
CA ASN A 125 -33.00 -19.00 -16.64
C ASN A 125 -31.77 -18.13 -16.94
N LEU A 126 -31.46 -17.89 -18.22
CA LEU A 126 -30.37 -16.98 -18.60
C LEU A 126 -30.58 -15.56 -18.06
N THR A 127 -31.82 -15.08 -18.09
CA THR A 127 -32.18 -13.77 -17.55
C THR A 127 -31.93 -13.71 -16.04
N LYS A 128 -32.33 -14.74 -15.30
CA LYS A 128 -32.07 -14.83 -13.85
C LYS A 128 -30.57 -14.92 -13.54
N GLU A 129 -29.82 -15.68 -14.32
CA GLU A 129 -28.37 -15.76 -14.17
C GLU A 129 -27.70 -14.41 -14.44
N LEU A 130 -28.16 -13.68 -15.46
CA LEU A 130 -27.70 -12.34 -15.77
C LEU A 130 -27.94 -11.36 -14.62
N GLU A 131 -29.14 -11.39 -14.03
CA GLU A 131 -29.50 -10.56 -12.88
C GLU A 131 -28.63 -10.88 -11.65
N ALA A 132 -28.39 -12.16 -11.37
CA ALA A 132 -27.51 -12.57 -10.27
C ALA A 132 -26.07 -12.08 -10.47
N LYS A 133 -25.53 -12.24 -11.68
CA LYS A 133 -24.18 -11.76 -12.03
C LYS A 133 -24.07 -10.24 -11.98
N GLN A 134 -25.11 -9.53 -12.41
CA GLN A 134 -25.17 -8.07 -12.31
C GLN A 134 -25.07 -7.60 -10.85
N GLN A 135 -25.84 -8.22 -9.94
CA GLN A 135 -25.79 -7.90 -8.50
C GLN A 135 -24.43 -8.20 -7.88
N GLN A 136 -23.81 -9.31 -8.29
CA GLN A 136 -22.47 -9.67 -7.84
C GLN A 136 -21.44 -8.61 -8.25
N ILE A 137 -21.52 -8.11 -9.49
CA ILE A 137 -20.59 -7.09 -9.99
C ILE A 137 -20.80 -5.74 -9.32
N GLU A 138 -22.04 -5.34 -9.07
CA GLU A 138 -22.35 -4.12 -8.30
C GLU A 138 -21.77 -4.21 -6.89
N THR A 139 -21.85 -5.38 -6.25
CA THR A 139 -21.25 -5.63 -4.93
C THR A 139 -19.73 -5.51 -5.00
N LEU A 140 -19.08 -6.16 -5.97
CA LEU A 140 -17.62 -6.08 -6.14
C LEU A 140 -17.14 -4.65 -6.41
N GLN A 141 -17.89 -3.87 -7.20
CA GLN A 141 -17.59 -2.46 -7.45
C GLN A 141 -17.68 -1.61 -6.17
N ALA A 142 -18.72 -1.82 -5.36
CA ALA A 142 -18.90 -1.12 -4.09
C ALA A 142 -17.79 -1.47 -3.08
N GLU A 143 -17.43 -2.75 -2.98
CA GLU A 143 -16.33 -3.20 -2.13
C GLU A 143 -14.98 -2.61 -2.57
N LEU A 144 -14.71 -2.55 -3.87
CA LEU A 144 -13.49 -1.97 -4.40
C LEU A 144 -13.41 -0.46 -4.12
N ALA A 145 -14.53 0.27 -4.26
CA ALA A 145 -14.60 1.69 -3.90
C ALA A 145 -14.35 1.91 -2.41
N SER A 146 -14.97 1.10 -1.54
CA SER A 146 -14.76 1.15 -0.09
C SER A 146 -13.30 0.87 0.30
N LYS A 147 -12.67 -0.15 -0.31
CA LYS A 147 -11.26 -0.48 -0.09
C LYS A 147 -10.34 0.66 -0.55
N ASN A 148 -10.62 1.33 -1.65
CA ASN A 148 -9.81 2.47 -2.11
C ASN A 148 -9.88 3.65 -1.12
N ILE A 149 -11.06 3.96 -0.58
CA ILE A 149 -11.19 4.98 0.49
C ILE A 149 -10.36 4.57 1.71
N ARG A 150 -10.45 3.30 2.11
CA ARG A 150 -9.67 2.79 3.25
C ARG A 150 -8.17 2.84 3.02
N ILE A 151 -7.70 2.60 1.79
CA ILE A 151 -6.28 2.73 1.43
C ILE A 151 -5.85 4.19 1.59
N ALA A 152 -6.62 5.16 1.08
CA ALA A 152 -6.31 6.57 1.24
C ALA A 152 -6.25 7.00 2.73
N GLU A 153 -7.19 6.54 3.56
CA GLU A 153 -7.17 6.79 5.01
C GLU A 153 -5.91 6.20 5.68
N LEU A 154 -5.48 5.02 5.25
CA LEU A 154 -4.27 4.37 5.76
C LEU A 154 -3.01 5.11 5.31
N ASP A 155 -2.95 5.57 4.06
CA ASP A 155 -1.83 6.36 3.53
C ASP A 155 -1.67 7.67 4.32
N ASP A 156 -2.78 8.38 4.59
CA ASP A 156 -2.77 9.59 5.43
C ASP A 156 -2.30 9.29 6.86
N ALA A 157 -2.78 8.20 7.45
CA ALA A 157 -2.36 7.78 8.79
C ALA A 157 -0.87 7.40 8.86
N VAL A 158 -0.35 6.71 7.83
CA VAL A 158 1.07 6.35 7.72
C VAL A 158 1.95 7.59 7.51
N ALA A 159 1.51 8.55 6.70
CA ALA A 159 2.20 9.82 6.51
C ALA A 159 2.26 10.60 7.85
N GLY A 160 1.14 10.71 8.56
CA GLY A 160 1.08 11.35 9.87
C GLY A 160 1.98 10.65 10.92
N LEU A 161 1.97 9.32 10.96
CA LEU A 161 2.86 8.56 11.84
C LEU A 161 4.34 8.79 11.51
N SER A 162 4.68 8.82 10.21
CA SER A 162 6.05 9.06 9.75
C SER A 162 6.54 10.46 10.13
N GLN A 163 5.67 11.48 10.02
CA GLN A 163 5.96 12.83 10.49
C GLN A 163 6.20 12.86 12.01
N ASN A 164 5.30 12.26 12.79
CA ASN A 164 5.43 12.19 14.26
C ASN A 164 6.74 11.50 14.68
N VAL A 165 7.14 10.42 14.00
CA VAL A 165 8.41 9.73 14.27
C VAL A 165 9.61 10.64 13.99
N SER A 166 9.59 11.37 12.88
CA SER A 166 10.65 12.33 12.53
C SER A 166 10.77 13.43 13.58
N GLU A 167 9.65 14.05 13.97
CA GLU A 167 9.60 15.12 14.97
C GLU A 167 10.08 14.63 16.35
N LEU A 168 9.59 13.47 16.81
CA LEU A 168 10.02 12.88 18.09
C LEU A 168 11.49 12.48 18.09
N THR A 169 12.02 12.05 16.95
CA THR A 169 13.45 11.72 16.83
C THR A 169 14.29 12.98 16.98
N ALA A 170 13.95 14.05 16.25
CA ALA A 170 14.65 15.33 16.35
C ALA A 170 14.56 15.94 17.75
N GLU A 171 13.39 15.88 18.40
CA GLU A 171 13.21 16.36 19.77
C GLU A 171 14.08 15.58 20.76
N ASN A 172 14.14 14.25 20.64
CA ASN A 172 14.96 13.42 21.50
C ASN A 172 16.46 13.69 21.31
N GLU A 173 16.93 13.87 20.08
CA GLU A 173 18.33 14.23 19.81
C GLU A 173 18.69 15.59 20.42
N ALA A 174 17.82 16.60 20.29
CA ALA A 174 18.02 17.91 20.90
C ALA A 174 18.03 17.84 22.43
N LYS A 175 17.13 17.06 23.03
CA LYS A 175 17.11 16.80 24.47
C LYS A 175 18.37 16.08 24.94
N ALA A 176 18.81 15.06 24.23
CA ALA A 176 20.03 14.31 24.55
C ALA A 176 21.28 15.22 24.49
N ALA A 177 21.38 16.08 23.47
CA ALA A 177 22.46 17.06 23.38
C ALA A 177 22.44 18.08 24.53
N THR A 178 21.24 18.54 24.92
CA THR A 178 21.06 19.45 26.06
C THR A 178 21.47 18.80 27.37
N VAL A 179 21.03 17.56 27.62
CA VAL A 179 21.39 16.78 28.80
C VAL A 179 22.90 16.54 28.86
N ALA A 180 23.53 16.18 27.74
CA ALA A 180 24.99 16.00 27.68
C ALA A 180 25.75 17.30 27.97
N SER A 181 25.28 18.44 27.46
CA SER A 181 25.88 19.75 27.73
C SER A 181 25.74 20.15 29.20
N GLN A 182 24.55 19.96 29.78
CA GLN A 182 24.29 20.21 31.20
C GLN A 182 25.12 19.29 32.10
N ASP A 183 25.21 18.00 31.79
CA ASP A 183 26.04 17.05 32.53
C ASP A 183 27.52 17.46 32.50
N LYS A 184 28.04 17.85 31.32
CA LYS A 184 29.40 18.37 31.20
C LYS A 184 29.61 19.64 32.03
N ALA A 185 28.65 20.57 32.01
CA ALA A 185 28.74 21.81 32.78
C ALA A 185 28.69 21.55 34.31
N LEU A 186 27.82 20.65 34.77
CA LEU A 186 27.71 20.26 36.18
C LEU A 186 28.98 19.58 36.70
N ASN A 187 29.69 18.87 35.84
CA ASN A 187 30.93 18.17 36.18
C ASN A 187 32.19 18.95 35.82
N ALA A 188 32.08 20.20 35.35
CA ALA A 188 33.23 21.04 35.09
C ALA A 188 33.82 21.60 36.39
N ALA A 189 35.15 21.61 36.45
CA ALA A 189 35.91 22.42 37.38
C ALA A 189 37.12 23.02 36.67
N TRP A 190 37.78 23.99 37.30
CA TRP A 190 38.88 24.74 36.73
C TRP A 190 40.04 24.74 37.71
N PHE A 191 41.24 24.42 37.25
CA PHE A 191 42.43 24.50 38.08
C PHE A 191 43.55 25.30 37.44
N VAL A 192 44.41 25.86 38.28
CA VAL A 192 45.66 26.50 37.89
C VAL A 192 46.72 26.24 38.95
N PHE A 193 47.96 26.08 38.52
CA PHE A 193 49.10 26.16 39.42
C PHE A 193 50.19 27.05 38.82
N GLY A 194 50.87 27.81 39.67
CA GLY A 194 51.90 28.74 39.23
C GLY A 194 52.69 29.34 40.37
N THR A 195 53.79 29.99 40.05
CA THR A 195 54.56 30.78 41.01
C THR A 195 53.75 31.99 41.47
N LYS A 196 54.15 32.57 42.61
CA LYS A 196 53.48 33.76 43.15
C LYS A 196 53.49 34.95 42.18
N SER A 197 54.50 35.07 41.31
CA SER A 197 54.56 36.13 40.30
C SER A 197 53.52 35.89 39.21
N GLU A 198 53.51 34.69 38.63
CA GLU A 198 52.58 34.33 37.55
C GLU A 198 51.12 34.50 37.98
N LEU A 199 50.75 34.02 39.18
CA LEU A 199 49.40 34.17 39.69
C LEU A 199 49.00 35.64 39.92
N LYS A 200 49.95 36.53 40.24
CA LYS A 200 49.69 37.98 40.37
C LYS A 200 49.52 38.64 39.01
N ASP A 201 50.37 38.29 38.06
CA ASP A 201 50.35 38.85 36.70
C ASP A 201 49.03 38.52 35.99
N GLN A 202 48.46 37.35 36.29
CA GLN A 202 47.15 36.91 35.78
C GLN A 202 45.95 37.42 36.60
N LYS A 203 46.18 38.28 37.61
CA LYS A 203 45.17 38.80 38.54
C LYS A 203 44.41 37.72 39.33
N ILE A 204 45.01 36.55 39.50
CA ILE A 204 44.43 35.43 40.26
C ILE A 204 44.72 35.58 41.75
N LEU A 205 45.87 36.18 42.10
CA LEU A 205 46.30 36.49 43.46
C LEU A 205 46.62 37.99 43.62
N GLU A 206 45.87 38.70 44.45
CA GLU A 206 46.05 40.13 44.68
C GLU A 206 46.18 40.44 46.18
N LYS A 207 47.34 40.94 46.62
CA LYS A 207 47.59 41.33 48.02
C LYS A 207 47.24 40.25 49.08
N GLY A 208 47.22 38.98 48.70
CA GLY A 208 46.87 37.84 49.56
C GLY A 208 45.45 37.30 49.35
N ASP A 209 44.61 38.02 48.60
CA ASP A 209 43.28 37.58 48.20
C ASP A 209 43.33 36.79 46.89
N VAL A 210 42.57 35.69 46.84
CA VAL A 210 42.54 34.74 45.71
C VAL A 210 41.17 34.84 45.05
N LEU A 211 41.13 35.01 43.73
CA LEU A 211 39.88 35.06 42.93
C LEU A 211 38.85 36.12 43.37
N LYS A 212 39.26 37.20 44.05
CA LYS A 212 38.35 38.28 44.45
C LYS A 212 38.02 39.29 43.35
N SER A 213 38.92 39.47 42.39
CA SER A 213 38.69 40.38 41.26
C SER A 213 37.69 39.75 40.31
N ALA A 214 36.67 40.48 39.86
CA ALA A 214 35.74 39.97 38.84
C ALA A 214 36.44 39.73 37.47
N ASP A 215 37.61 40.34 37.28
CA ASP A 215 38.37 40.39 36.03
C ASP A 215 39.64 39.52 36.07
N PHE A 216 39.71 38.49 36.92
CA PHE A 216 40.84 37.54 36.89
C PHE A 216 40.87 36.80 35.55
N ASN A 217 42.07 36.45 35.07
CA ASN A 217 42.20 35.76 33.79
C ASN A 217 41.67 34.32 33.86
N LYS A 218 40.42 34.12 33.45
CA LYS A 218 39.76 32.80 33.40
C LYS A 218 40.41 31.86 32.38
N ASP A 219 40.99 32.39 31.31
CA ASP A 219 41.63 31.60 30.26
C ASP A 219 42.95 30.96 30.74
N TYR A 220 43.50 31.45 31.85
CA TYR A 220 44.67 30.86 32.48
C TYR A 220 44.35 29.59 33.30
N PHE A 221 43.07 29.25 33.46
CA PHE A 221 42.64 28.01 34.10
C PHE A 221 42.49 26.88 33.09
N THR A 222 42.90 25.69 33.50
CA THR A 222 42.61 24.45 32.77
C THR A 222 41.27 23.90 33.25
N GLN A 223 40.31 23.77 32.32
CA GLN A 223 39.04 23.09 32.59
C GLN A 223 39.24 21.57 32.65
N ILE A 224 38.58 20.92 33.61
CA ILE A 224 38.60 19.47 33.82
C ILE A 224 37.20 18.91 34.06
N ASP A 225 37.02 17.60 33.84
CA ASP A 225 35.84 16.85 34.30
C ASP A 225 36.18 16.17 35.63
N ILE A 226 35.48 16.58 36.69
CA ILE A 226 35.77 16.13 38.07
C ILE A 226 35.62 14.62 38.25
N ARG A 227 34.93 13.91 37.35
CA ARG A 227 34.70 12.47 37.44
C ARG A 227 35.91 11.68 36.95
N THR A 228 36.62 12.20 35.96
CA THR A 228 37.74 11.51 35.29
C THR A 228 39.09 12.09 35.69
N ASP A 229 39.19 13.41 35.82
CA ASP A 229 40.45 14.11 36.08
C ASP A 229 40.69 14.23 37.60
N LYS A 230 41.32 13.20 38.17
CA LYS A 230 41.58 13.11 39.62
C LYS A 230 43.01 13.38 40.02
N GLU A 231 43.91 13.62 39.08
CA GLU A 231 45.33 13.83 39.34
C GLU A 231 45.85 15.07 38.62
N ILE A 232 46.53 15.95 39.36
CA ILE A 232 47.14 17.17 38.83
C ILE A 232 48.62 17.13 39.18
N LYS A 233 49.47 16.96 38.15
CA LYS A 233 50.94 16.98 38.29
C LYS A 233 51.43 18.42 38.36
N LEU A 234 52.07 18.77 39.47
CA LEU A 234 52.48 20.16 39.75
C LEU A 234 53.91 20.46 39.32
N TYR A 235 54.69 19.43 38.99
CA TYR A 235 56.10 19.52 38.56
C TYR A 235 57.03 20.31 39.50
N SER A 236 56.61 20.55 40.75
CA SER A 236 57.37 21.25 41.79
C SER A 236 57.51 20.38 43.04
N LYS A 237 58.58 20.59 43.80
CA LYS A 237 58.84 19.92 45.09
C LYS A 237 58.01 20.50 46.25
N ARG A 238 57.40 21.67 46.06
CA ARG A 238 56.62 22.39 47.10
C ARG A 238 55.40 23.05 46.48
N ALA A 239 54.22 22.77 47.03
CA ALA A 239 52.96 23.33 46.59
C ALA A 239 52.08 23.69 47.78
N GLU A 240 51.26 24.71 47.61
CA GLU A 240 50.35 25.24 48.62
C GLU A 240 49.02 25.56 47.93
N LEU A 241 47.92 24.97 48.40
CA LEU A 241 46.58 25.28 47.88
C LEU A 241 46.14 26.63 48.44
N LEU A 242 45.77 27.55 47.56
CA LEU A 242 45.31 28.89 47.91
C LEU A 242 43.78 28.98 47.99
N THR A 243 43.06 28.07 47.34
CA THR A 243 41.60 27.93 47.47
C THR A 243 41.24 26.89 48.53
N THR A 244 40.06 27.05 49.13
CA THR A 244 39.59 26.16 50.20
C THR A 244 38.92 24.91 49.61
N HIS A 245 39.44 23.74 49.98
CA HIS A 245 38.88 22.44 49.65
C HIS A 245 38.87 21.57 50.91
N PRO A 246 37.82 20.76 51.17
CA PRO A 246 37.71 19.97 52.39
C PRO A 246 38.93 19.06 52.64
N ALA A 247 39.46 19.08 53.86
CA ALA A 247 40.56 18.19 54.24
C ALA A 247 40.10 16.72 54.15
N GLY A 248 40.97 15.84 53.64
CA GLY A 248 40.65 14.42 53.45
C GLY A 248 40.05 14.07 52.08
N SER A 249 39.61 15.07 51.29
CA SER A 249 39.14 14.86 49.92
C SER A 249 40.26 14.86 48.86
N TYR A 250 41.52 15.05 49.28
CA TYR A 250 42.72 15.00 48.45
C TYR A 250 43.99 14.63 49.23
N GLU A 251 45.03 14.23 48.51
CA GLU A 251 46.37 13.96 49.02
C GLU A 251 47.45 14.55 48.08
N LEU A 252 48.60 14.93 48.65
CA LEU A 252 49.77 15.36 47.89
C LEU A 252 50.84 14.26 47.93
N VAL A 253 51.05 13.61 46.78
CA VAL A 253 51.98 12.48 46.66
C VAL A 253 53.22 12.93 45.89
N LYS A 254 54.40 12.45 46.31
CA LYS A 254 55.65 12.70 45.60
C LYS A 254 55.91 11.59 44.58
N ASP A 255 56.31 11.98 43.39
CA ASP A 255 56.79 11.04 42.37
C ASP A 255 58.26 10.62 42.61
N ALA A 256 58.79 9.76 41.73
CA ALA A 256 60.17 9.27 41.79
C ALA A 256 61.24 10.39 41.68
N LYS A 257 60.88 11.57 41.16
CA LYS A 257 61.74 12.76 41.05
C LYS A 257 61.55 13.73 42.22
N GLY A 258 60.68 13.39 43.17
CA GLY A 258 60.31 14.22 44.32
C GLY A 258 59.37 15.39 43.98
N GLN A 259 58.76 15.40 42.79
CA GLN A 259 57.76 16.37 42.38
C GLN A 259 56.38 15.98 42.92
N LEU A 260 55.58 16.97 43.29
CA LEU A 260 54.25 16.77 43.86
C LEU A 260 53.20 16.56 42.78
N THR A 261 52.32 15.59 43.04
CA THR A 261 51.05 15.37 42.34
C THR A 261 49.93 15.51 43.35
N LEU A 262 48.96 16.36 43.05
CA LEU A 262 47.71 16.43 43.79
C LEU A 262 46.80 15.31 43.30
N LYS A 263 46.39 14.42 44.19
CA LYS A 263 45.46 13.34 43.90
C LYS A 263 44.17 13.54 44.68
N ILE A 264 43.06 13.64 43.95
CA ILE A 264 41.73 13.89 44.49
C ILE A 264 41.09 12.55 44.80
N THR A 265 40.87 12.27 46.08
CA THR A 265 40.34 11.00 46.58
C THR A 265 38.82 10.98 46.59
N ASN A 266 38.18 12.14 46.84
CA ASN A 266 36.74 12.32 46.77
C ASN A 266 36.40 13.59 45.95
N PRO A 267 36.19 13.47 44.63
CA PRO A 267 35.97 14.64 43.77
C PRO A 267 34.73 15.45 44.13
N THR A 268 33.61 14.81 44.46
CA THR A 268 32.38 15.53 44.81
C THR A 268 32.56 16.39 46.06
N GLU A 269 33.25 15.87 47.07
CA GLU A 269 33.55 16.61 48.30
C GLU A 269 34.62 17.68 48.06
N PHE A 270 35.68 17.35 47.31
CA PHE A 270 36.76 18.30 46.99
C PHE A 270 36.23 19.55 46.28
N TRP A 271 35.34 19.37 45.30
CA TRP A 271 34.75 20.44 44.49
C TRP A 271 33.44 21.02 45.07
N SER A 272 33.07 20.66 46.30
CA SER A 272 31.82 21.10 46.94
C SER A 272 31.83 22.57 47.36
N VAL A 273 33.00 23.10 47.75
CA VAL A 273 33.16 24.48 48.27
C VAL A 273 33.49 25.46 47.14
N SER A 274 34.33 25.05 46.20
CA SER A 274 34.75 25.87 45.06
C SER A 274 34.96 24.99 43.84
N ARG A 275 34.51 25.45 42.66
CA ARG A 275 34.83 24.86 41.35
C ARG A 275 36.13 25.36 40.74
N TYR A 276 36.80 26.29 41.42
CA TYR A 276 38.12 26.80 41.06
C TYR A 276 39.16 26.35 42.09
N LEU A 277 40.26 25.79 41.57
CA LEU A 277 41.41 25.37 42.35
C LEU A 277 42.63 26.21 41.95
N VAL A 278 43.24 26.88 42.93
CA VAL A 278 44.47 27.66 42.73
C VAL A 278 45.58 27.09 43.61
N ILE A 279 46.71 26.74 43.01
CA ILE A 279 47.85 26.16 43.71
C ILE A 279 49.08 27.04 43.47
N GLN A 280 49.72 27.48 44.55
CA GLN A 280 51.00 28.16 44.46
C GLN A 280 52.14 27.14 44.51
N VAL A 281 53.00 27.10 43.49
CA VAL A 281 54.22 26.28 43.47
C VAL A 281 55.46 27.11 43.78
N LYS A 282 56.49 26.45 44.33
CA LYS A 282 57.78 27.07 44.72
C LYS A 282 58.97 26.24 44.24
#